data_AF-A0A850P059-F1
#
_entry.id   AF-A0A850P059-F1
#
_cell.length_a   1.000
_cell.length_b   1.000
_cell.length_c   1.000
_cell.angle_alpha   90.00
_cell.angle_beta   90.00
_cell.angle_gamma   90.00
#
_symmetry.space_group_name_H-M   'P 1'
#
loop_
_entity.id
_entity.type
_entity.pdbx_description
1 polymer ?
#
loop_
_entity_poly.entity_id
_entity_poly.type
_entity_poly.pdbx_seq_one_letter_code
_entity_poly.pdbx_strand_id
1 'polypeptide(L)'
;MTLTRQWAALQRDGDLALLAEVSPDLANVDEFDRAQLAAVVRACRAASSLSAAGRRLFAVSRQTKASQNEADRLRKYHARVGLNWEMAAGGA
;
A
#
# COMPACT_ATOMS: atom_id res chain seq x y z
N MET A 1 15.83 11.86 25.04
CA MET A 1 14.76 11.37 24.11
C MET A 1 15.37 11.32 22.72
N THR A 2 15.59 10.14 22.16
CA THR A 2 16.27 9.94 20.86
C THR A 2 15.31 10.20 19.70
N LEU A 3 15.82 10.86 18.66
CA LEU A 3 15.11 11.27 17.43
C LEU A 3 14.29 10.13 16.80
N THR A 4 14.75 8.88 16.97
CA THR A 4 14.12 7.65 16.46
C THR A 4 12.69 7.44 16.97
N ARG A 5 12.37 7.84 18.21
CA ARG A 5 11.00 7.69 18.75
C ARG A 5 10.02 8.70 18.15
N GLN A 6 10.49 9.91 17.83
CA GLN A 6 9.65 10.96 17.24
C GLN A 6 9.32 10.63 15.78
N TRP A 7 10.29 10.09 15.02
CA TRP A 7 10.06 9.64 13.64
C TRP A 7 9.06 8.50 13.53
N ALA A 8 9.14 7.51 14.43
CA ALA A 8 8.21 6.38 14.44
C ALA A 8 6.77 6.79 14.77
N ALA A 9 6.58 7.77 15.67
CA ALA A 9 5.25 8.28 16.02
C ALA A 9 4.62 9.05 14.85
N LEU A 10 5.37 9.97 14.22
CA LEU A 10 4.88 10.75 13.08
C LEU A 10 4.51 9.89 11.86
N GLN A 11 5.29 8.85 11.57
CA GLN A 11 4.98 7.92 10.47
C GLN A 11 3.77 7.03 10.79
N ARG A 12 3.62 6.59 12.05
CA ARG A 12 2.45 5.79 12.48
C ARG A 12 1.15 6.57 12.35
N ASP A 13 1.14 7.82 12.79
CA ASP A 13 -0.03 8.69 12.69
C ASP A 13 -0.41 8.91 11.21
N GLY A 14 0.59 9.12 10.35
CA GLY A 14 0.37 9.30 8.92
C GLY A 14 -0.13 8.04 8.19
N ASP A 15 0.44 6.86 8.48
CA ASP A 15 -0.02 5.59 7.89
C ASP A 15 -1.44 5.24 8.35
N LEU A 16 -1.73 5.42 9.63
CA LEU A 16 -3.02 5.07 10.21
C LEU A 16 -4.13 6.01 9.72
N ALA A 17 -3.85 7.32 9.62
CA ALA A 17 -4.75 8.28 8.99
C ALA A 17 -5.01 7.93 7.51
N LEU A 18 -3.95 7.62 6.76
CA LEU A 18 -4.07 7.22 5.35
C LEU A 18 -4.95 5.97 5.17
N LEU A 19 -4.78 4.95 6.02
CA LEU A 19 -5.59 3.74 5.93
C LEU A 19 -7.04 3.98 6.37
N ALA A 20 -7.27 4.79 7.39
CA ALA A 20 -8.61 5.16 7.85
C ALA A 20 -9.41 5.93 6.77
N GLU A 21 -8.75 6.73 5.93
CA GLU A 21 -9.39 7.37 4.77
C GLU A 21 -9.88 6.37 3.72
N VAL A 22 -9.20 5.23 3.58
CA VAL A 22 -9.54 4.21 2.59
C VAL A 22 -10.60 3.25 3.11
N SER A 23 -10.44 2.78 4.35
CA SER A 23 -11.43 1.97 5.04
C SER A 23 -11.16 1.95 6.55
N PRO A 24 -12.18 2.14 7.42
CA PRO A 24 -12.03 2.03 8.87
C PRO A 24 -11.47 0.67 9.33
N ASP A 25 -11.77 -0.41 8.60
CA ASP A 25 -11.35 -1.77 8.97
C ASP A 25 -9.83 -1.95 8.89
N LEU A 26 -9.14 -1.15 8.07
CA LEU A 26 -7.69 -1.20 7.92
C LEU A 26 -6.93 -0.52 9.06
N ALA A 27 -7.62 0.17 9.97
CA ALA A 27 -7.01 0.75 11.15
C ALA A 27 -6.64 -0.30 12.21
N ASN A 28 -7.24 -1.50 12.15
CA ASN A 28 -7.08 -2.58 13.12
C ASN A 28 -6.17 -3.72 12.63
N VAL A 29 -5.13 -3.38 11.87
CA VAL A 29 -4.14 -4.35 11.37
C VAL A 29 -2.81 -4.20 12.12
N ASP A 30 -2.06 -5.29 12.17
CA ASP A 30 -0.73 -5.31 12.77
C ASP A 30 0.20 -4.30 12.09
N GLU A 31 1.22 -3.84 12.82
CA GLU A 31 2.17 -2.85 12.32
C GLU A 31 2.86 -3.28 11.03
N PHE A 32 3.14 -4.58 10.88
CA PHE A 32 3.70 -5.15 9.66
C PHE A 32 2.78 -4.95 8.46
N ASP A 33 1.51 -5.30 8.60
CA ASP A 33 0.52 -5.16 7.53
C ASP A 33 0.23 -3.69 7.24
N ARG A 34 0.14 -2.84 8.28
CA ARG A 34 -0.07 -1.40 8.14
C ARG A 34 0.99 -0.75 7.26
N ALA A 35 2.27 -1.01 7.54
CA ALA A 35 3.37 -0.44 6.76
C ALA A 35 3.29 -0.85 5.27
N GLN A 36 2.94 -2.10 5.01
CA GLN A 36 2.78 -2.61 3.65
C GLN A 36 1.55 -2.01 2.94
N LEU A 37 0.40 -1.97 3.63
CA LEU A 37 -0.85 -1.40 3.12
C LEU A 37 -0.69 0.08 2.78
N ALA A 38 -0.07 0.86 3.68
CA ALA A 38 0.15 2.28 3.44
C ALA A 38 1.05 2.52 2.22
N ALA A 39 2.09 1.70 2.04
CA ALA A 39 2.93 1.76 0.83
C ALA A 39 2.14 1.41 -0.44
N VAL A 40 1.25 0.42 -0.38
CA VAL A 40 0.36 0.04 -1.50
C VAL A 40 -0.60 1.17 -1.86
N VAL A 41 -1.28 1.77 -0.88
CA VAL A 41 -2.22 2.89 -1.09
C VAL A 41 -1.48 4.08 -1.71
N ARG A 42 -0.32 4.48 -1.15
CA ARG A 42 0.50 5.56 -1.73
C ARG A 42 0.91 5.28 -3.18
N ALA A 43 1.26 4.04 -3.50
CA ALA A 43 1.62 3.66 -4.85
C ALA A 43 0.41 3.71 -5.80
N CYS A 44 -0.77 3.32 -5.33
CA CYS A 44 -2.01 3.37 -6.10
C CYS A 44 -2.44 4.82 -6.37
N ARG A 45 -2.50 5.68 -5.34
CA ARG A 45 -2.84 7.12 -5.49
C ARG A 45 -1.91 7.88 -6.45
N ALA A 46 -0.64 7.47 -6.54
CA ALA A 46 0.35 8.10 -7.40
C ALA A 46 0.44 7.49 -8.81
N ALA A 47 -0.36 6.48 -9.13
CA ALA A 47 -0.29 5.75 -10.39
C ALA A 47 -1.59 5.90 -11.18
N SER A 48 -1.48 5.99 -12.51
CA SER A 48 -2.64 6.07 -13.41
C SER A 48 -3.35 4.72 -13.65
N SER A 49 -2.80 3.62 -13.13
CA SER A 49 -3.36 2.27 -13.31
C SER A 49 -2.76 1.27 -12.34
N LEU A 50 -3.47 0.16 -12.12
CA LEU A 50 -3.00 -0.98 -11.33
C LEU A 50 -1.66 -1.52 -11.81
N SER A 51 -1.45 -1.58 -13.13
CA SER A 51 -0.19 -2.03 -13.72
C SER A 51 0.96 -1.05 -13.44
N ALA A 52 0.70 0.25 -13.46
CA ALA A 52 1.71 1.26 -13.11
C ALA A 52 2.08 1.20 -11.62
N ALA A 53 1.09 1.07 -10.72
CA ALA A 53 1.32 0.86 -9.29
C ALA A 53 2.12 -0.42 -9.03
N GLY A 54 1.75 -1.53 -9.68
CA GLY A 54 2.44 -2.81 -9.58
C GLY A 54 3.91 -2.72 -10.02
N ARG A 55 4.21 -2.06 -11.15
CA ARG A 55 5.60 -1.85 -11.59
C ARG A 55 6.43 -1.04 -10.60
N ARG A 56 5.82 -0.04 -9.95
CA ARG A 56 6.47 0.75 -8.89
C ARG A 56 6.76 -0.10 -7.66
N LEU A 57 5.76 -0.82 -7.15
CA LEU A 57 5.88 -1.64 -5.93
C LEU A 57 6.87 -2.80 -6.09
N PHE A 58 6.93 -3.39 -7.28
CA PHE A 58 7.75 -4.57 -7.55
C PHE A 58 8.97 -4.27 -8.43
N ALA A 59 9.43 -3.01 -8.50
CA ALA A 59 10.47 -2.53 -9.41
C ALA A 59 11.77 -3.36 -9.40
N VAL A 60 12.17 -3.86 -8.23
CA VAL A 60 13.34 -4.74 -8.08
C VAL A 60 12.99 -6.18 -8.46
N SER A 61 11.99 -6.78 -7.81
CA SER A 61 11.64 -8.20 -8.01
C SER A 61 11.17 -8.54 -9.43
N ARG A 62 10.67 -7.57 -10.20
CA ARG A 62 10.22 -7.80 -11.58
C ARG A 62 11.38 -8.01 -12.56
N GLN A 63 12.60 -7.56 -12.22
CA GLN A 63 13.76 -7.70 -13.10
C GLN A 63 14.26 -9.16 -13.16
N THR A 64 13.95 -9.95 -12.14
CA THR A 64 14.38 -11.34 -12.03
C THR A 64 13.29 -12.35 -12.37
N LYS A 65 12.07 -11.88 -12.68
CA LYS A 65 10.92 -12.76 -12.98
C LYS A 65 10.72 -12.90 -14.49
N ALA A 66 10.51 -14.14 -14.93
CA ALA A 66 10.22 -14.47 -16.33
C ALA A 66 8.88 -13.90 -16.83
N SER A 67 7.91 -13.67 -15.93
CA SER A 67 6.60 -13.10 -16.27
C SER A 67 6.30 -11.86 -15.43
N GLN A 68 5.91 -10.78 -16.11
CA GLN A 68 5.53 -9.50 -15.53
C GLN A 68 4.03 -9.50 -15.19
N ASN A 69 3.70 -10.10 -14.05
CA ASN A 69 2.32 -10.25 -13.56
C ASN A 69 2.05 -9.44 -12.28
N GLU A 70 2.68 -8.27 -12.17
CA GLU A 70 2.63 -7.39 -11.00
C GLU A 70 1.23 -6.87 -10.72
N ALA A 71 0.47 -6.60 -11.78
CA ALA A 71 -0.91 -6.15 -11.67
C ALA A 71 -1.81 -7.23 -11.03
N ASP A 72 -1.65 -8.50 -11.41
CA ASP A 72 -2.40 -9.61 -10.80
C ASP A 72 -1.96 -9.86 -9.35
N ARG A 73 -0.65 -9.80 -9.08
CA ARG A 73 -0.13 -9.89 -7.70
C ARG A 73 -0.75 -8.81 -6.83
N LEU A 74 -0.82 -7.58 -7.33
CA LEU A 74 -1.42 -6.46 -6.62
C LEU A 74 -2.95 -6.63 -6.47
N ARG A 75 -3.64 -7.13 -7.50
CA ARG A 75 -5.08 -7.46 -7.43
C ARG A 75 -5.39 -8.50 -6.36
N LYS A 76 -4.61 -9.60 -6.33
CA LYS A 76 -4.73 -10.66 -5.32
C LYS A 76 -4.45 -10.14 -3.91
N TYR A 77 -3.46 -9.26 -3.78
CA TYR A 77 -3.16 -8.62 -2.51
C TYR A 77 -4.34 -7.77 -2.03
N HIS A 78 -4.88 -6.88 -2.87
CA HIS A 78 -6.05 -6.06 -2.55
C HIS A 78 -7.24 -6.93 -2.09
N ALA A 79 -7.57 -7.99 -2.83
CA ALA A 79 -8.67 -8.89 -2.47
C ALA A 79 -8.47 -9.55 -1.10
N ARG A 80 -7.24 -9.95 -0.75
CA ARG A 80 -6.93 -10.57 0.55
C ARG A 80 -7.17 -9.64 1.73
N VAL A 81 -7.02 -8.33 1.52
CA VAL A 81 -7.16 -7.30 2.57
C VAL A 81 -8.49 -6.54 2.45
N GLY A 82 -9.43 -7.03 1.63
CA GLY A 82 -10.74 -6.39 1.46
C GLY A 82 -10.71 -5.06 0.69
N LEU A 83 -9.66 -4.81 -0.09
CA LEU A 83 -9.51 -3.63 -0.93
C LEU A 83 -9.78 -3.91 -2.41
N ASN A 84 -10.00 -2.84 -3.16
CA ASN A 84 -9.93 -2.82 -4.61
C ASN A 84 -9.12 -1.59 -5.10
N TRP A 85 -8.94 -1.49 -6.42
CA TRP A 85 -8.18 -0.38 -7.02
C TRP A 85 -8.80 0.99 -6.74
N GLU A 86 -10.12 1.12 -6.85
CA GLU A 86 -10.85 2.38 -6.70
C GLU A 86 -10.68 2.95 -5.29
N MET A 87 -10.89 2.11 -4.27
CA MET A 87 -10.66 2.45 -2.86
C MET A 87 -9.20 2.88 -2.62
N ALA A 88 -8.23 2.12 -3.15
CA ALA A 88 -6.81 2.40 -2.91
C ALA A 88 -6.29 3.61 -3.70
N ALA A 89 -6.80 3.87 -4.89
CA ALA A 89 -6.42 5.01 -5.73
C ALA A 89 -7.12 6.31 -5.32
N GLY A 90 -8.16 6.25 -4.47
CA GLY A 90 -8.97 7.40 -4.09
C GLY A 90 -9.90 7.88 -5.21
N GLY A 91 -10.21 6.99 -6.17
CA GLY A 91 -11.24 7.23 -7.18
C GLY A 91 -12.54 6.66 -6.66
N ALA A 92 -13.48 7.53 -6.30
CA ALA A 92 -14.88 7.15 -6.13
C ALA A 92 -15.54 6.93 -7.51
#